data_AF-A0A2D8VEJ9-F1
#
_entry.id   AF-A0A2D8VEJ9-F1
#
_cell.length_a   1.000
_cell.length_b   1.000
_cell.length_c   1.000
_cell.angle_alpha   90.00
_cell.angle_beta   90.00
_cell.angle_gamma   90.00
#
_symmetry.space_group_name_H-M   'P 1'
#
loop_
_entity.id
_entity.type
_entity.pdbx_description
1 polymer ?
#
loop_
_entity_poly.entity_id
_entity_poly.type
_entity_poly.pdbx_seq_one_letter_code
_entity_poly.pdbx_strand_id
1 'polypeptide(L)'
;MNAVKMPLALLFSLVLGSCFVHGATHNVGAGQSIQSAIDGAASGDTIVLTAPSEYAGHLTINGKALRIKAMSDQTNIVGNLSISGVPANGKVVLRNCKLTGNVDANGSSLDLLRATVVGTVTLPAKQGTTGNDLQLTVLQSDVREKIVSKAARSWIGYSTLEETYFENIVEIVGNVFDGRDFGGIGIDLNGTATDASIHNNRIYDFALSTSSHISNTCIGIRVDGGARAVIRNNQISNNKDSQGNGGETWVGIGVWVKSTNGTRIEGNIFSNNLVNYGASNDRGDCNVYAPAENVVMRNNSLGGSGGHGANNHAKTKGGVPVGEHITDTNAQWHLFLVDPAGLMNGQASKNQGPPEVVYLDHDGSRNDIGPNGGRNYIPDGRTTDKPIPISFTIAPQVVPVGGTVTIESTGATVK
;
A
#
# COMPACT_ATOMS: atom_id res chain seq x y z
N MET A 1 -69.18 19.37 36.05
CA MET A 1 -68.11 18.67 35.30
C MET A 1 -67.54 19.67 34.31
N ASN A 2 -66.33 20.16 34.60
CA ASN A 2 -65.70 21.28 33.92
C ASN A 2 -65.08 20.83 32.60
N ALA A 3 -65.55 21.41 31.50
CA ALA A 3 -64.89 21.32 30.20
C ALA A 3 -63.76 22.36 30.16
N VAL A 4 -62.52 21.89 30.30
CA VAL A 4 -61.33 22.70 30.03
C VAL A 4 -61.06 22.66 28.53
N LYS A 5 -61.22 23.80 27.86
CA LYS A 5 -60.70 24.05 26.51
C LYS A 5 -59.18 24.21 26.61
N MET A 6 -58.41 23.34 25.97
CA MET A 6 -56.99 23.59 25.66
C MET A 6 -56.86 24.07 24.20
N PRO A 7 -56.06 25.10 23.93
CA PRO A 7 -55.84 25.60 22.58
C PRO A 7 -54.87 24.67 21.83
N LEU A 8 -55.22 24.38 20.58
CA LEU A 8 -54.38 23.70 19.60
C LEU A 8 -53.19 24.59 19.24
N ALA A 9 -52.10 24.46 19.99
CA ALA A 9 -50.77 24.94 19.60
C ALA A 9 -49.91 23.71 19.29
N LEU A 10 -50.23 23.03 18.18
CA LEU A 10 -49.42 21.92 17.68
C LEU A 10 -48.44 22.47 16.63
N LEU A 11 -47.24 22.74 17.12
CA LEU A 11 -45.95 22.42 16.48
C LEU A 11 -45.90 22.62 14.95
N PHE A 12 -45.54 23.83 14.51
CA PHE A 12 -44.77 23.97 13.27
C PHE A 12 -43.40 23.32 13.54
N SER A 13 -43.29 22.01 13.33
CA SER A 13 -41.98 21.36 13.22
C SER A 13 -41.32 21.92 11.97
N LEU A 14 -40.42 22.87 12.20
CA LEU A 14 -39.45 23.37 11.25
C LEU A 14 -38.64 22.17 10.75
N VAL A 15 -39.09 21.52 9.69
CA VAL A 15 -38.23 20.68 8.85
C VAL A 15 -37.33 21.67 8.12
N LEU A 16 -36.30 22.16 8.83
CA LEU A 16 -35.09 22.65 8.22
C LEU A 16 -34.57 21.47 7.40
N GLY A 17 -34.85 21.51 6.10
CA GLY A 17 -34.21 20.61 5.16
C GLY A 17 -32.74 20.64 5.46
N SER A 18 -32.16 19.47 5.74
CA SER A 18 -30.73 19.28 5.68
C SER A 18 -30.32 19.53 4.24
N CYS A 19 -30.13 20.80 3.89
CA CYS A 19 -29.36 21.18 2.73
C CYS A 19 -28.05 20.42 2.89
N PHE A 20 -27.79 19.44 2.01
CA PHE A 20 -26.46 18.86 1.88
C PHE A 20 -25.54 20.05 1.62
N VAL A 21 -24.84 20.50 2.67
CA VAL A 21 -23.84 21.56 2.54
C VAL A 21 -22.73 20.94 1.72
N HIS A 22 -22.76 21.19 0.41
CA HIS A 22 -21.64 20.92 -0.46
C HIS A 22 -20.60 21.98 -0.10
N GLY A 23 -19.38 21.54 0.28
CA GLY A 23 -18.30 22.46 0.61
C GLY A 23 -18.05 23.44 -0.54
N ALA A 24 -17.70 24.68 -0.19
CA ALA A 24 -17.39 25.71 -1.16
C ALA A 24 -16.15 25.34 -1.98
N THR A 25 -16.02 25.95 -3.17
CA THR A 25 -14.85 25.81 -4.02
C THR A 25 -14.04 27.10 -4.01
N HIS A 26 -12.76 27.01 -3.65
CA HIS A 26 -11.80 28.12 -3.65
C HIS A 26 -10.79 27.93 -4.77
N ASN A 27 -10.78 28.84 -5.75
CA ASN A 27 -9.83 28.78 -6.86
C ASN A 27 -8.54 29.52 -6.50
N VAL A 28 -7.40 28.90 -6.76
CA VAL A 28 -6.07 29.49 -6.56
C VAL A 28 -5.31 29.47 -7.89
N GLY A 29 -5.11 30.65 -8.47
CA GLY A 29 -4.35 30.88 -9.69
C GLY A 29 -2.85 31.04 -9.45
N ALA A 30 -2.07 31.23 -10.51
CA ALA A 30 -0.62 31.41 -10.40
C ALA A 30 -0.27 32.63 -9.52
N GLY A 31 0.73 32.49 -8.66
CA GLY A 31 1.18 33.54 -7.73
C GLY A 31 0.25 33.80 -6.54
N GLN A 32 -0.90 33.13 -6.46
CA GLN A 32 -1.79 33.23 -5.30
C GLN A 32 -1.37 32.24 -4.20
N SER A 33 -1.64 32.61 -2.95
CA SER A 33 -1.33 31.79 -1.77
C SER A 33 -2.35 30.67 -1.58
N ILE A 34 -1.89 29.42 -1.62
CA ILE A 34 -2.70 28.27 -1.20
C ILE A 34 -3.06 28.39 0.29
N GLN A 35 -2.13 28.83 1.13
CA GLN A 35 -2.36 28.97 2.57
C GLN A 35 -3.50 29.94 2.86
N SER A 36 -3.59 31.07 2.15
CA SER A 36 -4.70 32.02 2.34
C SER A 36 -6.06 31.42 1.98
N ALA A 37 -6.12 30.55 0.97
CA ALA A 37 -7.32 29.78 0.66
C ALA A 37 -7.64 28.74 1.74
N ILE A 38 -6.64 28.07 2.31
CA ILE A 38 -6.80 27.14 3.44
C ILE A 38 -7.35 27.87 4.68
N ASP A 39 -6.82 29.05 4.98
CA ASP A 39 -7.22 29.85 6.13
C ASP A 39 -8.69 30.28 6.02
N GLY A 40 -9.11 30.71 4.81
CA GLY A 40 -10.48 31.12 4.52
C GLY A 40 -11.49 29.98 4.32
N ALA A 41 -11.03 28.74 4.14
CA ALA A 41 -11.89 27.59 3.87
C ALA A 41 -12.56 27.02 5.13
N ALA A 42 -13.78 26.51 4.98
CA ALA A 42 -14.49 25.72 5.97
C ALA A 42 -14.22 24.21 5.80
N SER A 43 -14.55 23.42 6.82
CA SER A 43 -14.47 21.96 6.73
C SER A 43 -15.43 21.44 5.65
N GLY A 44 -14.93 20.61 4.74
CA GLY A 44 -15.66 20.07 3.58
C GLY A 44 -15.33 20.78 2.27
N ASP A 45 -14.72 21.96 2.31
CA ASP A 45 -14.39 22.76 1.13
C ASP A 45 -13.34 22.09 0.22
N THR A 46 -13.32 22.56 -1.03
CA THR A 46 -12.34 22.16 -2.05
C THR A 46 -11.52 23.35 -2.50
N ILE A 47 -10.20 23.23 -2.43
CA ILE A 47 -9.24 24.18 -3.01
C ILE A 47 -8.82 23.63 -4.38
N VAL A 48 -8.94 24.46 -5.41
CA VAL A 48 -8.63 24.10 -6.80
C VAL A 48 -7.46 24.92 -7.29
N LEU A 49 -6.34 24.26 -7.55
CA LEU A 49 -5.19 24.87 -8.19
C LEU A 49 -5.46 24.92 -9.70
N THR A 50 -5.69 26.13 -10.19
CA THR A 50 -6.22 26.37 -11.55
C THR A 50 -5.14 26.61 -12.59
N ALA A 51 -3.91 26.92 -12.17
CA ALA A 51 -2.81 27.23 -13.07
C ALA A 51 -1.70 26.16 -13.04
N PRO A 52 -1.08 25.83 -14.19
CA PRO A 52 0.12 25.00 -14.26
C PRO A 52 1.32 25.81 -13.76
N SER A 53 1.49 25.89 -12.45
CA SER A 53 2.51 26.73 -11.82
C SER A 53 3.11 26.05 -10.60
N GLU A 54 4.20 26.63 -10.11
CA GLU A 54 4.77 26.33 -8.81
C GLU A 54 4.11 27.20 -7.74
N TYR A 55 3.59 26.56 -6.71
CA TYR A 55 2.99 27.18 -5.55
C TYR A 55 3.93 26.96 -4.36
N ALA A 56 4.81 27.93 -4.12
CA ALA A 56 5.77 27.87 -3.02
C ALA A 56 5.12 28.25 -1.68
N GLY A 57 5.49 27.53 -0.62
CA GLY A 57 5.10 27.81 0.75
C GLY A 57 4.72 26.55 1.51
N HIS A 58 5.05 26.54 2.80
CA HIS A 58 4.54 25.52 3.71
C HIS A 58 3.03 25.66 3.88
N LEU A 59 2.32 24.54 3.87
CA LEU A 59 0.88 24.48 4.05
C LEU A 59 0.56 23.90 5.42
N THR A 60 -0.38 24.52 6.13
CA THR A 60 -0.89 24.04 7.41
C THR A 60 -2.41 23.95 7.35
N ILE A 61 -2.94 22.74 7.52
CA ILE A 61 -4.37 22.47 7.64
C ILE A 61 -4.65 22.04 9.08
N ASN A 62 -5.38 22.87 9.82
CA ASN A 62 -5.72 22.59 11.22
C ASN A 62 -7.24 22.56 11.41
N GLY A 63 -7.75 21.51 12.06
CA GLY A 63 -9.12 21.50 12.56
C GLY A 63 -10.21 21.27 11.50
N LYS A 64 -9.85 21.01 10.24
CA LYS A 64 -10.80 20.98 9.12
C LYS A 64 -10.49 19.89 8.10
N ALA A 65 -11.53 19.21 7.62
CA ALA A 65 -11.44 18.31 6.48
C ALA A 65 -11.41 19.15 5.19
N LEU A 66 -10.50 18.87 4.26
CA LEU A 66 -10.35 19.65 3.03
C LEU A 66 -9.97 18.77 1.85
N ARG A 67 -10.30 19.22 0.65
CA ARG A 67 -9.81 18.63 -0.60
C ARG A 67 -8.94 19.65 -1.31
N ILE A 68 -7.73 19.29 -1.69
CA ILE A 68 -6.89 20.08 -2.59
C ILE A 68 -6.77 19.29 -3.88
N LYS A 69 -7.12 19.90 -5.01
CA LYS A 69 -6.96 19.29 -6.33
C LYS A 69 -6.27 20.24 -7.30
N ALA A 70 -5.42 19.70 -8.16
CA ALA A 70 -4.91 20.44 -9.31
C ALA A 70 -5.67 20.08 -10.59
N MET A 71 -5.79 21.07 -11.48
CA MET A 71 -6.38 20.90 -12.81
C MET A 71 -5.35 20.50 -13.88
N SER A 72 -4.05 20.57 -13.53
CA SER A 72 -2.94 20.27 -14.45
C SER A 72 -1.88 19.44 -13.74
N ASP A 73 -1.34 18.46 -14.45
CA ASP A 73 -0.23 17.60 -13.98
C ASP A 73 1.09 18.37 -13.85
N GLN A 74 1.15 19.60 -14.39
CA GLN A 74 2.29 20.51 -14.27
C GLN A 74 2.24 21.37 -13.00
N THR A 75 1.16 21.29 -12.22
CA THR A 75 1.05 22.02 -10.95
C THR A 75 1.91 21.36 -9.88
N ASN A 76 2.77 22.16 -9.24
CA ASN A 76 3.67 21.70 -8.17
C ASN A 76 3.48 22.54 -6.92
N ILE A 77 3.29 21.91 -5.76
CA ILE A 77 3.32 22.55 -4.45
C ILE A 77 4.73 22.36 -3.89
N VAL A 78 5.45 23.44 -3.60
CA VAL A 78 6.81 23.38 -3.05
C VAL A 78 6.79 23.81 -1.60
N GLY A 79 7.09 22.87 -0.71
CA GLY A 79 7.02 23.05 0.73
C GLY A 79 6.38 21.84 1.41
N ASN A 80 6.48 21.85 2.74
CA ASN A 80 5.87 20.80 3.56
C ASN A 80 4.37 21.05 3.75
N LEU A 81 3.60 19.97 3.87
CA LEU A 81 2.19 19.99 4.27
C LEU A 81 2.04 19.38 5.67
N SER A 82 1.59 20.20 6.61
CA SER A 82 1.25 19.78 7.97
C SER A 82 -0.26 19.74 8.16
N ILE A 83 -0.78 18.61 8.63
CA ILE A 83 -2.21 18.37 8.84
C ILE A 83 -2.41 17.94 10.29
N SER A 84 -3.31 18.60 11.00
CA SER A 84 -3.64 18.26 12.39
C SER A 84 -5.09 18.56 12.75
N GLY A 85 -5.57 17.86 13.77
CA GLY A 85 -6.87 18.14 14.41
C GLY A 85 -8.10 17.93 13.51
N VAL A 86 -7.99 17.17 12.40
CA VAL A 86 -9.14 16.94 11.52
C VAL A 86 -10.25 16.21 12.30
N PRO A 87 -11.51 16.70 12.27
CA PRO A 87 -12.61 16.10 13.02
C PRO A 87 -12.89 14.64 12.66
N ALA A 88 -13.58 13.92 13.54
CA ALA A 88 -14.01 12.54 13.29
C ALA A 88 -14.76 12.42 11.95
N ASN A 89 -14.47 11.35 11.20
CA ASN A 89 -14.95 11.09 9.83
C ASN A 89 -14.48 12.11 8.76
N GLY A 90 -13.76 13.16 9.15
CA GLY A 90 -13.08 14.07 8.26
C GLY A 90 -11.74 13.50 7.78
N LYS A 91 -11.30 13.99 6.61
CA LYS A 91 -9.98 13.69 6.06
C LYS A 91 -9.48 14.85 5.21
N VAL A 92 -8.17 14.92 5.02
CA VAL A 92 -7.57 15.73 3.97
C VAL A 92 -7.36 14.87 2.74
N VAL A 93 -7.68 15.41 1.56
CA VAL A 93 -7.49 14.73 0.28
C VAL A 93 -6.57 15.58 -0.60
N LEU A 94 -5.48 14.99 -1.07
CA LEU A 94 -4.70 15.54 -2.19
C LEU A 94 -5.03 14.75 -3.45
N ARG A 95 -5.50 15.44 -4.50
CA ARG A 95 -5.88 14.79 -5.76
C ARG A 95 -5.22 15.44 -6.96
N ASN A 96 -4.58 14.63 -7.82
CA ASN A 96 -3.88 15.11 -9.02
C ASN A 96 -2.83 16.19 -8.68
N CYS A 97 -2.22 16.14 -7.50
CA CYS A 97 -1.27 17.14 -7.05
C CYS A 97 0.14 16.55 -7.00
N LYS A 98 1.14 17.33 -7.46
CA LYS A 98 2.52 17.09 -7.10
C LYS A 98 2.89 17.97 -5.90
N LEU A 99 3.50 17.38 -4.89
CA LEU A 99 4.07 18.06 -3.73
C LEU A 99 5.55 17.70 -3.63
N THR A 100 6.42 18.71 -3.64
CA THR A 100 7.85 18.58 -3.34
C THR A 100 8.08 19.04 -1.91
N GLY A 101 8.27 18.09 -1.00
CA GLY A 101 8.30 18.30 0.44
C GLY A 101 7.66 17.15 1.21
N ASN A 102 7.67 17.26 2.53
CA ASN A 102 7.11 16.24 3.41
C ASN A 102 5.62 16.47 3.67
N VAL A 103 4.88 15.38 3.89
CA VAL A 103 3.50 15.41 4.39
C VAL A 103 3.46 14.81 5.79
N ASP A 104 3.09 15.61 6.79
CA ASP A 104 2.89 15.16 8.17
C ASP A 104 1.40 15.29 8.53
N ALA A 105 0.72 14.15 8.64
CA ALA A 105 -0.68 14.04 9.03
C ALA A 105 -0.81 13.54 10.47
N ASN A 106 -0.33 14.35 11.40
CA ASN A 106 -0.38 14.07 12.82
C ASN A 106 -1.81 14.12 13.36
N GLY A 107 -2.32 12.96 13.76
CA GLY A 107 -3.67 12.83 14.33
C GLY A 107 -4.81 13.01 13.32
N SER A 108 -4.54 12.87 12.01
CA SER A 108 -5.52 13.14 10.94
C SER A 108 -5.50 12.09 9.84
N SER A 109 -6.66 11.82 9.23
CA SER A 109 -6.77 10.91 8.08
C SER A 109 -6.37 11.61 6.79
N LEU A 110 -5.75 10.87 5.87
CA LEU A 110 -5.20 11.39 4.61
C LEU A 110 -5.53 10.46 3.44
N ASP A 111 -6.01 11.05 2.34
CA ASP A 111 -6.09 10.37 1.05
C ASP A 111 -5.15 11.05 0.04
N LEU A 112 -4.26 10.26 -0.56
CA LEU A 112 -3.43 10.63 -1.71
C LEU A 112 -4.00 9.92 -2.94
N LEU A 113 -4.58 10.67 -3.87
CA LEU A 113 -5.30 10.14 -5.03
C LEU A 113 -4.68 10.70 -6.30
N ARG A 114 -3.93 9.90 -7.06
CA ARG A 114 -3.15 10.39 -8.21
C ARG A 114 -2.22 11.54 -7.84
N ALA A 115 -1.64 11.47 -6.66
CA ALA A 115 -0.74 12.47 -6.15
C ALA A 115 0.72 12.00 -6.31
N THR A 116 1.63 12.93 -6.48
CA THR A 116 3.07 12.67 -6.38
C THR A 116 3.60 13.39 -5.16
N VAL A 117 4.21 12.68 -4.21
CA VAL A 117 4.92 13.26 -3.08
C VAL A 117 6.41 12.96 -3.25
N VAL A 118 7.19 14.01 -3.48
CA VAL A 118 8.66 13.96 -3.49
C VAL A 118 9.15 14.31 -2.09
N GLY A 119 8.97 13.36 -1.18
CA GLY A 119 9.26 13.50 0.24
C GLY A 119 8.61 12.38 1.04
N THR A 120 8.72 12.47 2.36
CA THR A 120 8.17 11.48 3.29
C THR A 120 6.71 11.81 3.65
N VAL A 121 5.86 10.78 3.71
CA VAL A 121 4.46 10.84 4.19
C VAL A 121 4.37 10.17 5.56
N THR A 122 3.92 10.88 6.59
CA THR A 122 3.88 10.39 7.97
C THR A 122 2.49 10.52 8.58
N LEU A 123 1.95 9.40 9.08
CA LEU A 123 0.75 9.31 9.94
C LEU A 123 1.16 8.56 11.23
N PRO A 124 1.60 9.26 12.28
CA PRO A 124 2.31 8.64 13.39
C PRO A 124 1.39 8.02 14.46
N ALA A 125 0.08 8.04 14.28
CA ALA A 125 -0.88 7.62 15.31
C ALA A 125 -2.00 6.74 14.74
N LYS A 126 -2.51 5.85 15.59
CA LYS A 126 -3.70 5.03 15.29
C LYS A 126 -4.99 5.83 15.29
N GLN A 127 -5.09 6.77 16.24
CA GLN A 127 -6.29 7.54 16.51
C GLN A 127 -6.00 9.05 16.50
N GLY A 128 -6.99 9.83 16.10
CA GLY A 128 -6.96 11.28 16.18
C GLY A 128 -7.16 11.78 17.62
N THR A 129 -7.10 13.10 17.80
CA THR A 129 -7.29 13.75 19.12
C THR A 129 -8.67 13.51 19.74
N THR A 130 -9.67 13.14 18.92
CA THR A 130 -11.02 12.80 19.37
C THR A 130 -11.23 11.30 19.61
N GLY A 131 -10.17 10.49 19.52
CA GLY A 131 -10.22 9.03 19.70
C GLY A 131 -10.75 8.26 18.48
N ASN A 132 -11.01 8.94 17.36
CA ASN A 132 -11.45 8.31 16.13
C ASN A 132 -10.29 7.60 15.43
N ASP A 133 -10.55 6.40 14.90
CA ASP A 133 -9.59 5.66 14.07
C ASP A 133 -9.19 6.47 12.83
N LEU A 134 -7.89 6.55 12.59
CA LEU A 134 -7.33 7.23 11.43
C LEU A 134 -7.18 6.27 10.25
N GLN A 135 -7.27 6.83 9.05
CA GLN A 135 -7.13 6.09 7.80
C GLN A 135 -6.12 6.77 6.87
N LEU A 136 -5.28 5.95 6.24
CA LEU A 136 -4.46 6.34 5.09
C LEU A 136 -4.99 5.64 3.85
N THR A 137 -5.26 6.41 2.80
CA THR A 137 -5.47 5.88 1.44
C THR A 137 -4.40 6.42 0.52
N VAL A 138 -3.67 5.54 -0.18
CA VAL A 138 -2.76 5.93 -1.26
C VAL A 138 -3.19 5.16 -2.51
N LEU A 139 -3.70 5.88 -3.50
CA LEU A 139 -4.26 5.29 -4.70
C LEU A 139 -3.67 5.95 -5.95
N GLN A 140 -3.17 5.13 -6.88
CA GLN A 140 -2.63 5.60 -8.16
C GLN A 140 -1.57 6.72 -7.99
N SER A 141 -0.80 6.68 -6.91
CA SER A 141 0.06 7.79 -6.49
C SER A 141 1.54 7.38 -6.53
N ASP A 142 2.43 8.37 -6.48
CA ASP A 142 3.87 8.16 -6.39
C ASP A 142 4.40 8.78 -5.09
N VAL A 143 5.06 7.99 -4.22
CA VAL A 143 5.74 8.51 -3.02
C VAL A 143 7.21 8.12 -3.10
N ARG A 144 8.11 9.12 -3.19
CA ARG A 144 9.51 8.93 -3.63
C ARG A 144 10.57 8.84 -2.54
N GLU A 145 10.15 8.78 -1.28
CA GLU A 145 11.06 8.54 -0.15
C GLU A 145 10.47 7.45 0.75
N LYS A 146 9.54 7.82 1.65
CA LYS A 146 9.02 6.89 2.65
C LYS A 146 7.57 7.15 3.00
N ILE A 147 6.82 6.09 3.24
CA ILE A 147 5.54 6.16 3.96
C ILE A 147 5.74 5.57 5.37
N VAL A 148 5.33 6.31 6.39
CA VAL A 148 5.21 5.81 7.76
C VAL A 148 3.75 5.95 8.17
N SER A 149 3.04 4.84 8.36
CA SER A 149 1.65 4.88 8.80
C SER A 149 1.40 3.93 9.96
N LYS A 150 1.03 4.54 11.09
CA LYS A 150 0.47 3.86 12.27
C LYS A 150 -1.04 4.05 12.37
N ALA A 151 -1.68 4.53 11.30
CA ALA A 151 -3.12 4.68 11.22
C ALA A 151 -3.82 3.34 11.52
N ALA A 152 -5.07 3.39 12.01
CA ALA A 152 -5.83 2.18 12.30
C ALA A 152 -6.02 1.30 11.07
N ARG A 153 -6.15 1.92 9.88
CA ARG A 153 -6.19 1.23 8.59
C ARG A 153 -5.37 1.99 7.55
N SER A 154 -4.60 1.26 6.75
CA SER A 154 -3.93 1.79 5.55
C SER A 154 -4.32 0.96 4.33
N TRP A 155 -4.73 1.63 3.26
CA TRP A 155 -5.01 0.99 1.96
C TRP A 155 -4.14 1.63 0.89
N ILE A 156 -3.29 0.80 0.27
CA ILE A 156 -2.23 1.25 -0.64
C ILE A 156 -2.37 0.48 -1.95
N GLY A 157 -2.83 1.16 -2.99
CA GLY A 157 -3.20 0.52 -4.25
C GLY A 157 -2.62 1.19 -5.48
N TYR A 158 -2.14 0.37 -6.41
CA TYR A 158 -1.83 0.78 -7.79
C TYR A 158 -0.85 1.95 -7.90
N SER A 159 0.07 2.06 -6.94
CA SER A 159 0.98 3.18 -6.73
C SER A 159 2.43 2.81 -7.04
N THR A 160 3.32 3.80 -7.11
CA THR A 160 4.78 3.62 -7.14
C THR A 160 5.40 4.15 -5.86
N LEU A 161 6.13 3.31 -5.16
CA LEU A 161 6.58 3.54 -3.79
C LEU A 161 8.06 3.14 -3.67
N GLU A 162 8.68 3.58 -2.59
CA GLU A 162 10.03 3.16 -2.21
C GLU A 162 9.96 2.46 -0.84
N GLU A 163 10.34 3.13 0.25
CA GLU A 163 10.29 2.52 1.58
C GLU A 163 8.93 2.71 2.25
N THR A 164 8.50 1.74 3.03
CA THR A 164 7.30 1.85 3.84
C THR A 164 7.44 1.21 5.21
N TYR A 165 6.75 1.80 6.19
CA TYR A 165 6.57 1.26 7.53
C TYR A 165 5.09 1.31 7.90
N PHE A 166 4.54 0.17 8.31
CA PHE A 166 3.13 0.06 8.67
C PHE A 166 2.88 -0.66 10.00
N GLU A 167 1.85 -0.21 10.71
CA GLU A 167 1.22 -0.89 11.85
C GLU A 167 -0.30 -1.01 11.63
N ASN A 168 -0.97 -1.87 12.40
CA ASN A 168 -2.42 -2.16 12.37
C ASN A 168 -2.89 -2.83 11.05
N ILE A 169 -4.10 -2.51 10.57
CA ILE A 169 -4.69 -3.20 9.42
C ILE A 169 -4.17 -2.57 8.12
N VAL A 170 -3.60 -3.38 7.24
CA VAL A 170 -2.91 -2.90 6.03
C VAL A 170 -3.28 -3.74 4.82
N GLU A 171 -3.70 -3.10 3.74
CA GLU A 171 -3.89 -3.70 2.42
C GLU A 171 -2.93 -3.06 1.41
N ILE A 172 -2.12 -3.86 0.73
CA ILE A 172 -1.13 -3.41 -0.26
C ILE A 172 -1.32 -4.22 -1.55
N VAL A 173 -1.86 -3.57 -2.59
CA VAL A 173 -2.26 -4.23 -3.84
C VAL A 173 -1.77 -3.52 -5.10
N GLY A 174 -1.21 -4.26 -6.05
CA GLY A 174 -0.99 -3.74 -7.41
C GLY A 174 0.10 -2.67 -7.53
N ASN A 175 0.97 -2.55 -6.53
CA ASN A 175 1.98 -1.50 -6.47
C ASN A 175 3.31 -1.92 -7.11
N VAL A 176 4.14 -0.92 -7.38
CA VAL A 176 5.58 -1.08 -7.65
C VAL A 176 6.33 -0.45 -6.48
N PHE A 177 7.15 -1.24 -5.80
CA PHE A 177 8.13 -0.79 -4.83
C PHE A 177 9.51 -0.89 -5.49
N ASP A 178 10.12 0.27 -5.73
CA ASP A 178 11.42 0.40 -6.40
C ASP A 178 12.42 1.04 -5.43
N GLY A 179 13.38 0.24 -4.96
CA GLY A 179 14.42 0.68 -4.02
C GLY A 179 15.53 1.50 -4.66
N ARG A 180 15.56 1.64 -6.00
CA ARG A 180 16.49 2.50 -6.77
C ARG A 180 17.97 2.32 -6.41
N ASP A 181 18.36 1.13 -5.97
CA ASP A 181 19.71 0.82 -5.48
C ASP A 181 20.16 1.71 -4.29
N PHE A 182 19.23 2.11 -3.42
CA PHE A 182 19.53 2.87 -2.19
C PHE A 182 19.53 2.02 -0.90
N GLY A 183 19.39 0.70 -1.02
CA GLY A 183 19.21 -0.21 0.11
C GLY A 183 17.83 -0.04 0.73
N GLY A 184 17.73 -0.07 2.06
CA GLY A 184 16.49 0.13 2.79
C GLY A 184 15.61 -1.13 2.89
N ILE A 185 14.35 -0.90 3.26
CA ILE A 185 13.31 -1.94 3.39
C ILE A 185 12.05 -1.48 2.66
N GLY A 186 11.60 -2.24 1.66
CA GLY A 186 10.43 -1.88 0.86
C GLY A 186 9.14 -1.86 1.66
N ILE A 187 8.80 -2.98 2.31
CA ILE A 187 7.64 -3.10 3.19
C ILE A 187 8.07 -3.56 4.57
N ASP A 188 7.98 -2.68 5.56
CA ASP A 188 8.32 -2.97 6.95
C ASP A 188 7.05 -3.02 7.82
N LEU A 189 6.73 -4.20 8.36
CA LEU A 189 5.57 -4.41 9.22
C LEU A 189 6.02 -4.62 10.66
N ASN A 190 5.32 -3.99 11.61
CA ASN A 190 5.63 -4.14 13.02
C ASN A 190 4.40 -4.17 13.93
N GLY A 191 4.49 -4.90 15.04
CA GLY A 191 3.51 -4.88 16.14
C GLY A 191 2.41 -5.95 16.06
N THR A 192 1.97 -6.43 17.23
CA THR A 192 1.03 -7.55 17.35
C THR A 192 -0.40 -7.24 16.88
N ALA A 193 -0.75 -5.95 16.81
CA ALA A 193 -2.02 -5.48 16.26
C ALA A 193 -2.02 -5.44 14.72
N THR A 194 -0.87 -5.69 14.09
CA THR A 194 -0.71 -5.56 12.64
C THR A 194 -1.19 -6.80 11.91
N ASP A 195 -2.07 -6.59 10.94
CA ASP A 195 -2.59 -7.61 10.03
C ASP A 195 -2.52 -7.06 8.61
N ALA A 196 -1.57 -7.58 7.85
CA ALA A 196 -1.26 -7.11 6.51
C ALA A 196 -1.62 -8.13 5.44
N SER A 197 -2.24 -7.66 4.37
CA SER A 197 -2.44 -8.41 3.13
C SER A 197 -1.65 -7.69 2.02
N ILE A 198 -0.63 -8.39 1.50
CA ILE A 198 0.35 -7.86 0.56
C ILE A 198 0.29 -8.72 -0.70
N HIS A 199 -0.24 -8.19 -1.78
CA HIS A 199 -0.40 -8.97 -2.99
C HIS A 199 -0.39 -8.22 -4.31
N ASN A 200 -0.03 -8.94 -5.37
CA ASN A 200 -0.01 -8.41 -6.73
C ASN A 200 0.96 -7.23 -6.87
N ASN A 201 2.02 -7.18 -6.08
CA ASN A 201 3.03 -6.12 -6.12
C ASN A 201 4.32 -6.59 -6.82
N ARG A 202 5.06 -5.64 -7.38
CA ARG A 202 6.48 -5.81 -7.74
C ARG A 202 7.32 -5.08 -6.70
N ILE A 203 8.29 -5.76 -6.10
CA ILE A 203 9.14 -5.24 -5.03
C ILE A 203 10.59 -5.55 -5.38
N TYR A 204 11.37 -4.54 -5.73
CA TYR A 204 12.70 -4.79 -6.28
C TYR A 204 13.70 -3.65 -6.09
N ASP A 205 14.97 -3.97 -6.35
CA ASP A 205 16.12 -3.05 -6.35
C ASP A 205 16.33 -2.29 -5.03
N PHE A 206 15.91 -2.87 -3.90
CA PHE A 206 16.45 -2.49 -2.58
C PHE A 206 17.85 -3.08 -2.49
N ALA A 207 18.80 -2.42 -3.16
CA ALA A 207 20.15 -2.93 -3.32
C ALA A 207 21.20 -1.91 -2.93
N LEU A 208 22.38 -2.40 -2.59
CA LEU A 208 23.59 -1.59 -2.39
C LEU A 208 24.75 -2.25 -3.15
N SER A 209 25.81 -1.47 -3.32
CA SER A 209 27.09 -1.95 -3.86
C SER A 209 28.21 -1.39 -2.98
N THR A 210 28.38 -1.94 -1.78
CA THR A 210 29.33 -1.38 -0.79
C THR A 210 30.21 -2.43 -0.14
N SER A 211 31.47 -2.08 0.11
CA SER A 211 32.39 -2.89 0.92
C SER A 211 32.31 -2.58 2.41
N SER A 212 31.37 -1.73 2.82
CA SER A 212 31.19 -1.34 4.22
C SER A 212 30.40 -2.39 5.00
N HIS A 213 30.55 -2.43 6.32
CA HIS A 213 29.66 -3.21 7.16
C HIS A 213 28.24 -2.64 7.10
N ILE A 214 27.27 -3.45 6.70
CA ILE A 214 25.87 -3.05 6.56
C ILE A 214 24.95 -4.02 7.29
N SER A 215 23.84 -3.49 7.80
CA SER A 215 22.86 -4.31 8.49
C SER A 215 21.44 -3.82 8.30
N ASN A 216 20.47 -4.73 8.35
CA ASN A 216 19.03 -4.43 8.30
C ASN A 216 18.64 -3.57 7.10
N THR A 217 19.18 -3.90 5.93
CA THR A 217 19.02 -3.13 4.68
C THR A 217 19.03 -4.10 3.49
N CYS A 218 18.62 -3.62 2.31
CA CYS A 218 18.46 -4.44 1.12
C CYS A 218 17.43 -5.58 1.33
N ILE A 219 16.25 -5.21 1.82
CA ILE A 219 15.17 -6.16 2.16
C ILE A 219 13.89 -5.79 1.42
N GLY A 220 13.27 -6.76 0.74
CA GLY A 220 12.00 -6.53 0.07
C GLY A 220 10.86 -6.32 1.07
N ILE A 221 10.62 -7.32 1.93
CA ILE A 221 9.57 -7.29 2.95
C ILE A 221 10.14 -7.75 4.30
N ARG A 222 9.86 -7.02 5.38
CA ARG A 222 10.13 -7.43 6.75
C ARG A 222 8.83 -7.56 7.55
N VAL A 223 8.72 -8.66 8.30
CA VAL A 223 7.64 -8.91 9.28
C VAL A 223 8.25 -9.03 10.67
N ASP A 224 7.91 -8.11 11.56
CA ASP A 224 8.44 -8.07 12.93
C ASP A 224 7.37 -7.69 13.98
N GLY A 225 7.77 -7.69 15.25
CA GLY A 225 6.94 -7.31 16.39
C GLY A 225 5.71 -8.18 16.60
N GLY A 226 5.69 -9.40 16.07
CA GLY A 226 4.53 -10.29 16.11
C GLY A 226 3.41 -9.96 15.12
N ALA A 227 3.69 -9.16 14.09
CA ALA A 227 2.72 -8.86 13.03
C ALA A 227 2.23 -10.14 12.31
N ARG A 228 0.99 -10.12 11.81
CA ARG A 228 0.45 -11.11 10.87
C ARG A 228 0.56 -10.58 9.45
N ALA A 229 0.94 -11.45 8.51
CA ALA A 229 1.05 -11.09 7.10
C ALA A 229 0.60 -12.22 6.15
N VAL A 230 -0.18 -11.87 5.14
CA VAL A 230 -0.45 -12.71 3.97
C VAL A 230 0.28 -12.09 2.78
N ILE A 231 1.39 -12.70 2.39
CA ILE A 231 2.26 -12.26 1.29
C ILE A 231 2.00 -13.18 0.11
N ARG A 232 1.21 -12.73 -0.86
CA ARG A 232 0.80 -13.58 -1.98
C ARG A 232 0.93 -12.94 -3.35
N ASN A 233 1.23 -13.73 -4.38
CA ASN A 233 1.22 -13.23 -5.76
C ASN A 233 2.06 -11.95 -5.90
N ASN A 234 3.27 -11.90 -5.35
CA ASN A 234 4.20 -10.78 -5.55
C ASN A 234 5.39 -11.23 -6.40
N GLN A 235 6.05 -10.27 -7.04
CA GLN A 235 7.44 -10.42 -7.50
C GLN A 235 8.34 -9.74 -6.48
N ILE A 236 9.35 -10.45 -5.97
CA ILE A 236 10.31 -9.94 -5.00
C ILE A 236 11.72 -10.26 -5.47
N SER A 237 12.45 -9.28 -5.98
CA SER A 237 13.72 -9.53 -6.66
C SER A 237 14.77 -8.46 -6.49
N ASN A 238 16.04 -8.82 -6.72
CA ASN A 238 17.18 -7.89 -6.70
C ASN A 238 17.37 -7.15 -5.38
N ASN A 239 16.87 -7.68 -4.26
CA ASN A 239 17.14 -7.10 -2.95
C ASN A 239 18.49 -7.66 -2.48
N LYS A 240 19.57 -6.89 -2.64
CA LYS A 240 20.94 -7.45 -2.54
C LYS A 240 22.02 -6.46 -2.11
N ASP A 241 23.15 -6.98 -1.67
CA ASP A 241 24.41 -6.25 -1.76
C ASP A 241 25.27 -6.86 -2.87
N SER A 242 25.68 -6.05 -3.83
CA SER A 242 26.51 -6.48 -4.95
C SER A 242 28.01 -6.40 -4.67
N GLN A 243 28.43 -5.91 -3.51
CA GLN A 243 29.78 -6.08 -2.97
C GLN A 243 29.72 -6.93 -1.70
N GLY A 244 30.86 -7.36 -1.16
CA GLY A 244 30.85 -8.33 -0.05
C GLY A 244 32.17 -8.50 0.68
N ASN A 245 33.03 -7.48 0.59
CA ASN A 245 34.22 -7.40 1.43
C ASN A 245 33.88 -6.82 2.83
N GLY A 246 32.64 -6.38 3.03
CA GLY A 246 32.14 -5.88 4.29
C GLY A 246 31.66 -7.02 5.20
N GLY A 247 30.94 -6.65 6.25
CA GLY A 247 30.24 -7.60 7.11
C GLY A 247 28.76 -7.32 7.02
N GLU A 248 28.01 -8.29 6.53
CA GLU A 248 26.60 -8.17 6.21
C GLU A 248 25.77 -8.89 7.28
N THR A 249 24.80 -8.18 7.87
CA THR A 249 23.91 -8.77 8.88
C THR A 249 22.46 -8.41 8.61
N TRP A 250 21.64 -9.39 8.24
CA TRP A 250 20.25 -9.22 7.80
C TRP A 250 20.17 -8.34 6.55
N VAL A 251 20.85 -8.79 5.50
CA VAL A 251 21.02 -8.09 4.22
C VAL A 251 20.72 -9.03 3.07
N GLY A 252 20.15 -8.50 1.99
CA GLY A 252 19.95 -9.23 0.75
C GLY A 252 18.86 -10.30 0.88
N ILE A 253 17.72 -9.92 1.45
CA ILE A 253 16.63 -10.84 1.76
C ILE A 253 15.36 -10.41 1.01
N GLY A 254 14.72 -11.35 0.32
CA GLY A 254 13.43 -11.07 -0.31
C GLY A 254 12.34 -10.83 0.75
N VAL A 255 12.07 -11.85 1.57
CA VAL A 255 11.17 -11.77 2.73
C VAL A 255 11.89 -12.19 4.00
N TRP A 256 11.91 -11.30 4.99
CA TRP A 256 12.44 -11.58 6.32
C TRP A 256 11.32 -11.58 7.36
N VAL A 257 10.98 -12.75 7.85
CA VAL A 257 10.10 -12.92 9.02
C VAL A 257 10.98 -13.03 10.26
N LYS A 258 11.06 -11.95 11.03
CA LYS A 258 11.83 -11.90 12.29
C LYS A 258 11.02 -12.41 13.46
N SER A 259 9.75 -12.00 13.55
CA SER A 259 8.79 -12.50 14.54
C SER A 259 7.36 -12.31 14.02
N THR A 260 6.50 -13.31 14.21
CA THR A 260 5.12 -13.29 13.68
C THR A 260 4.15 -14.09 14.53
N ASN A 261 2.89 -13.66 14.54
CA ASN A 261 1.75 -14.42 15.07
C ASN A 261 1.02 -15.22 13.97
N GLY A 262 1.55 -15.23 12.75
CA GLY A 262 0.99 -15.91 11.59
C GLY A 262 1.47 -15.25 10.31
N THR A 263 2.29 -15.93 9.51
CA THR A 263 2.67 -15.43 8.19
C THR A 263 2.45 -16.51 7.13
N ARG A 264 1.81 -16.12 6.02
CA ARG A 264 1.64 -16.98 4.84
C ARG A 264 2.40 -16.37 3.66
N ILE A 265 3.22 -17.17 3.01
CA ILE A 265 4.05 -16.78 1.85
C ILE A 265 3.69 -17.71 0.69
N GLU A 266 2.82 -17.27 -0.22
CA GLU A 266 2.21 -18.14 -1.24
C GLU A 266 2.12 -17.53 -2.63
N GLY A 267 2.40 -18.28 -3.70
CA GLY A 267 2.21 -17.75 -5.06
C GLY A 267 3.16 -16.63 -5.47
N ASN A 268 4.28 -16.42 -4.78
CA ASN A 268 5.24 -15.36 -5.09
C ASN A 268 6.36 -15.85 -6.01
N ILE A 269 6.95 -14.93 -6.78
CA ILE A 269 8.19 -15.13 -7.54
C ILE A 269 9.33 -14.45 -6.78
N PHE A 270 10.40 -15.20 -6.52
CA PHE A 270 11.61 -14.69 -5.89
C PHE A 270 12.84 -14.94 -6.75
N SER A 271 13.66 -13.91 -6.96
CA SER A 271 14.92 -14.06 -7.70
C SER A 271 15.96 -13.02 -7.28
N ASN A 272 17.24 -13.40 -7.32
CA ASN A 272 18.36 -12.47 -7.12
C ASN A 272 18.32 -11.67 -5.79
N ASN A 273 17.76 -12.26 -4.73
CA ASN A 273 17.84 -11.71 -3.37
C ASN A 273 19.02 -12.38 -2.66
N LEU A 274 20.11 -11.65 -2.45
CA LEU A 274 21.39 -12.24 -2.07
C LEU A 274 22.45 -11.24 -1.58
N VAL A 275 23.64 -11.75 -1.22
CA VAL A 275 24.87 -10.97 -1.08
C VAL A 275 25.93 -11.60 -2.02
N ASN A 276 26.47 -10.83 -2.97
CA ASN A 276 27.25 -11.40 -4.09
C ASN A 276 28.65 -11.90 -3.72
N TYR A 277 29.31 -11.26 -2.75
CA TYR A 277 30.71 -11.52 -2.38
C TYR A 277 30.91 -11.71 -0.87
N GLY A 278 29.82 -11.74 -0.10
CA GLY A 278 29.85 -11.79 1.36
C GLY A 278 30.41 -13.12 1.85
N ALA A 279 31.28 -13.09 2.86
CA ALA A 279 31.86 -14.28 3.47
C ALA A 279 30.82 -15.02 4.32
N SER A 280 29.87 -15.74 3.68
CA SER A 280 28.98 -16.76 4.25
C SER A 280 28.63 -16.60 5.74
N ASN A 281 28.37 -15.39 6.20
CA ASN A 281 27.95 -15.10 7.55
C ASN A 281 26.46 -15.45 7.59
N ASP A 282 26.08 -16.41 8.43
CA ASP A 282 24.83 -17.20 8.41
C ASP A 282 23.49 -16.42 8.44
N ARG A 283 23.52 -15.09 8.42
CA ARG A 283 22.39 -14.20 8.75
C ARG A 283 22.19 -13.15 7.66
N GLY A 284 21.70 -13.58 6.50
CA GLY A 284 21.47 -12.74 5.30
C GLY A 284 21.41 -13.63 4.06
N ASP A 285 21.17 -13.05 2.88
CA ASP A 285 21.34 -13.71 1.58
C ASP A 285 20.44 -14.94 1.33
N CYS A 286 19.17 -14.66 1.08
CA CYS A 286 18.21 -15.68 0.64
C CYS A 286 16.93 -15.03 0.10
N ASN A 287 16.14 -15.80 -0.64
CA ASN A 287 14.80 -15.33 -1.04
C ASN A 287 13.89 -15.18 0.18
N VAL A 288 13.94 -16.12 1.13
CA VAL A 288 13.12 -16.09 2.35
C VAL A 288 13.94 -16.49 3.57
N TYR A 289 13.96 -15.64 4.59
CA TYR A 289 14.43 -15.98 5.93
C TYR A 289 13.24 -15.94 6.89
N ALA A 290 12.84 -17.09 7.43
CA ALA A 290 11.69 -17.17 8.33
C ALA A 290 11.81 -18.34 9.33
N PRO A 291 11.29 -18.20 10.56
CA PRO A 291 11.19 -19.32 11.51
C PRO A 291 10.20 -20.38 11.01
N ALA A 292 10.27 -21.58 11.59
CA ALA A 292 9.26 -22.61 11.34
C ALA A 292 7.90 -22.31 12.00
N GLU A 293 7.95 -21.67 13.17
CA GLU A 293 6.78 -21.39 13.99
C GLU A 293 5.90 -20.32 13.35
N ASN A 294 4.59 -20.61 13.25
CA ASN A 294 3.57 -19.70 12.74
C ASN A 294 3.82 -19.20 11.31
N VAL A 295 4.64 -19.89 10.51
CA VAL A 295 4.90 -19.56 9.11
C VAL A 295 4.47 -20.71 8.21
N VAL A 296 3.72 -20.38 7.16
CA VAL A 296 3.39 -21.29 6.06
C VAL A 296 3.99 -20.73 4.78
N MET A 297 4.79 -21.53 4.08
CA MET A 297 5.38 -21.17 2.80
C MET A 297 5.11 -22.28 1.79
N ARG A 298 4.42 -21.93 0.69
CA ARG A 298 4.08 -22.90 -0.37
C ARG A 298 3.81 -22.27 -1.72
N ASN A 299 3.85 -23.05 -2.80
CA ASN A 299 3.43 -22.61 -4.15
C ASN A 299 4.14 -21.34 -4.63
N ASN A 300 5.41 -21.17 -4.28
CA ASN A 300 6.25 -20.05 -4.75
C ASN A 300 7.20 -20.52 -5.86
N SER A 301 7.62 -19.60 -6.71
CA SER A 301 8.74 -19.78 -7.63
C SER A 301 10.01 -19.20 -7.01
N LEU A 302 11.05 -20.04 -6.88
CA LEU A 302 12.31 -19.71 -6.21
C LEU A 302 13.48 -19.86 -7.18
N GLY A 303 13.89 -18.74 -7.77
CA GLY A 303 15.05 -18.62 -8.64
C GLY A 303 16.36 -18.67 -7.85
N GLY A 304 17.46 -18.91 -8.57
CA GLY A 304 18.79 -18.91 -7.99
C GLY A 304 19.21 -17.54 -7.46
N SER A 305 19.91 -17.54 -6.33
CA SER A 305 20.71 -16.41 -5.84
C SER A 305 22.11 -16.51 -6.46
N GLY A 306 22.30 -15.89 -7.63
CA GLY A 306 23.57 -15.93 -8.36
C GLY A 306 24.65 -15.03 -7.77
N GLY A 307 25.24 -15.43 -6.64
CA GLY A 307 26.51 -14.86 -6.14
C GLY A 307 27.74 -15.54 -6.76
N HIS A 308 28.95 -15.01 -6.56
CA HIS A 308 30.17 -15.73 -6.95
C HIS A 308 30.30 -17.01 -6.09
N GLY A 309 30.23 -18.19 -6.74
CA GLY A 309 29.96 -19.48 -6.07
C GLY A 309 28.52 -20.00 -6.25
N ALA A 310 27.78 -19.40 -7.20
CA ALA A 310 26.37 -19.47 -7.65
C ALA A 310 25.54 -20.78 -7.52
N ASN A 311 26.06 -21.85 -6.93
CA ASN A 311 25.35 -23.12 -6.78
C ASN A 311 24.90 -23.42 -5.33
N ASN A 312 25.27 -22.61 -4.33
CA ASN A 312 25.13 -23.01 -2.91
C ASN A 312 24.38 -22.03 -1.99
N HIS A 313 23.82 -20.93 -2.49
CA HIS A 313 23.07 -20.02 -1.63
C HIS A 313 21.69 -20.60 -1.33
N ALA A 314 21.39 -20.79 -0.04
CA ALA A 314 20.12 -21.35 0.38
C ALA A 314 18.97 -20.42 -0.04
N LYS A 315 18.05 -20.93 -0.86
CA LYS A 315 16.85 -20.18 -1.29
C LYS A 315 15.99 -19.78 -0.09
N THR A 316 16.04 -20.58 0.97
CA THR A 316 15.31 -20.38 2.22
C THR A 316 16.22 -20.62 3.42
N LYS A 317 16.07 -19.83 4.50
CA LYS A 317 16.79 -19.95 5.77
C LYS A 317 15.83 -19.76 6.96
N GLY A 318 16.30 -20.02 8.18
CA GLY A 318 15.54 -19.80 9.43
C GLY A 318 14.66 -20.97 9.89
N GLY A 319 14.58 -22.05 9.10
CA GLY A 319 13.83 -23.27 9.45
C GLY A 319 12.41 -23.34 8.89
N VAL A 320 11.97 -22.34 8.11
CA VAL A 320 10.66 -22.36 7.45
C VAL A 320 10.45 -23.65 6.62
N PRO A 321 9.33 -24.36 6.80
CA PRO A 321 8.97 -25.49 5.95
C PRO A 321 8.71 -25.03 4.51
N VAL A 322 9.26 -25.77 3.55
CA VAL A 322 9.23 -25.45 2.12
C VAL A 322 8.33 -26.49 1.43
N GLY A 323 7.11 -26.10 1.02
CA GLY A 323 6.13 -27.00 0.38
C GLY A 323 5.81 -26.61 -1.07
N GLU A 324 5.73 -27.56 -2.00
CA GLU A 324 5.31 -27.35 -3.41
C GLU A 324 5.88 -26.07 -4.06
N HIS A 325 7.14 -26.07 -4.48
CA HIS A 325 7.77 -24.92 -5.15
C HIS A 325 8.28 -25.29 -6.53
N ILE A 326 8.36 -24.29 -7.41
CA ILE A 326 9.05 -24.41 -8.70
C ILE A 326 10.31 -23.54 -8.69
N THR A 327 11.23 -23.78 -9.62
CA THR A 327 12.50 -23.05 -9.70
C THR A 327 12.56 -22.03 -10.84
N ASP A 328 11.64 -22.10 -11.79
CA ASP A 328 11.57 -21.21 -12.94
C ASP A 328 10.82 -19.91 -12.60
N THR A 329 11.57 -18.81 -12.62
CA THR A 329 11.11 -17.46 -12.29
C THR A 329 10.86 -16.58 -13.50
N ASN A 330 10.85 -17.15 -14.72
CA ASN A 330 10.66 -16.39 -15.93
C ASN A 330 9.23 -15.84 -16.00
N ALA A 331 9.11 -14.59 -16.43
CA ALA A 331 7.84 -13.91 -16.65
C ALA A 331 8.01 -12.78 -17.67
N GLN A 332 6.92 -12.39 -18.32
CA GLN A 332 6.89 -11.29 -19.28
C GLN A 332 6.69 -9.94 -18.57
N TRP A 333 7.68 -9.47 -17.80
CA TRP A 333 7.54 -8.37 -16.83
C TRP A 333 6.96 -7.04 -17.36
N HIS A 334 7.09 -6.77 -18.66
CA HIS A 334 6.48 -5.61 -19.32
C HIS A 334 4.94 -5.67 -19.35
N LEU A 335 4.34 -6.80 -19.01
CA LEU A 335 2.89 -7.05 -18.99
C LEU A 335 2.26 -6.95 -17.59
N PHE A 336 3.05 -6.67 -16.54
CA PHE A 336 2.52 -6.46 -15.19
C PHE A 336 1.42 -5.38 -15.18
N LEU A 337 0.19 -5.76 -14.80
CA LEU A 337 -1.01 -4.89 -14.82
C LEU A 337 -1.23 -4.12 -16.15
N VAL A 338 -0.71 -4.64 -17.26
CA VAL A 338 -0.96 -4.15 -18.62
C VAL A 338 -1.72 -5.22 -19.40
N ASP A 339 -1.22 -6.46 -19.35
CA ASP A 339 -1.88 -7.64 -19.87
C ASP A 339 -1.75 -8.78 -18.84
N PRO A 340 -2.71 -8.89 -17.91
CA PRO A 340 -2.72 -9.92 -16.89
C PRO A 340 -2.49 -11.34 -17.41
N ALA A 341 -3.23 -11.73 -18.44
CA ALA A 341 -3.21 -13.07 -19.00
C ALA A 341 -1.88 -13.34 -19.76
N GLY A 342 -1.25 -12.30 -20.28
CA GLY A 342 0.02 -12.39 -20.97
C GLY A 342 1.23 -12.67 -20.05
N LEU A 343 1.23 -12.18 -18.80
CA LEU A 343 2.43 -12.22 -17.93
C LEU A 343 3.05 -13.62 -17.78
N MET A 344 2.21 -14.64 -17.55
CA MET A 344 2.63 -16.04 -17.39
C MET A 344 2.38 -16.90 -18.62
N ASN A 345 2.02 -16.30 -19.76
CA ASN A 345 1.73 -17.09 -20.95
C ASN A 345 2.98 -17.87 -21.44
N GLY A 346 2.84 -19.20 -21.54
CA GLY A 346 3.94 -20.10 -21.89
C GLY A 346 5.03 -20.26 -20.83
N GLN A 347 4.85 -19.72 -19.62
CA GLN A 347 5.83 -19.82 -18.52
C GLN A 347 5.50 -20.98 -17.58
N ALA A 348 6.51 -21.53 -16.91
CA ALA A 348 6.33 -22.60 -15.94
C ALA A 348 5.51 -22.18 -14.70
N SER A 349 5.46 -20.88 -14.39
CA SER A 349 4.68 -20.32 -13.28
C SER A 349 3.17 -20.30 -13.55
N LYS A 350 2.73 -20.60 -14.78
CA LYS A 350 1.32 -20.63 -15.17
C LYS A 350 0.56 -21.77 -14.48
N ASN A 351 -0.57 -21.46 -13.84
CA ASN A 351 -1.44 -22.40 -13.14
C ASN A 351 -0.72 -23.24 -12.05
N GLN A 352 0.33 -22.71 -11.41
CA GLN A 352 1.10 -23.44 -10.39
C GLN A 352 0.93 -22.90 -8.96
N GLY A 353 0.15 -21.85 -8.76
CA GLY A 353 -0.11 -21.24 -7.46
C GLY A 353 -1.04 -22.08 -6.58
N PRO A 354 -1.52 -21.53 -5.46
CA PRO A 354 -2.46 -22.22 -4.59
C PRO A 354 -3.71 -22.72 -5.34
N PRO A 355 -4.11 -24.00 -5.19
CA PRO A 355 -5.21 -24.60 -5.96
C PRO A 355 -6.61 -24.22 -5.47
N GLU A 356 -6.74 -23.57 -4.31
CA GLU A 356 -8.04 -23.31 -3.70
C GLU A 356 -8.86 -22.29 -4.51
N VAL A 357 -10.19 -22.51 -4.56
CA VAL A 357 -11.13 -21.71 -5.37
C VAL A 357 -11.07 -20.20 -5.06
N VAL A 358 -10.69 -19.84 -3.83
CA VAL A 358 -10.54 -18.44 -3.41
C VAL A 358 -9.37 -17.72 -4.09
N TYR A 359 -8.42 -18.47 -4.67
CA TYR A 359 -7.22 -17.96 -5.31
C TYR A 359 -7.25 -18.06 -6.84
N LEU A 360 -8.32 -18.56 -7.46
CA LEU A 360 -8.40 -18.66 -8.92
C LEU A 360 -8.13 -17.32 -9.60
N ASP A 361 -7.54 -17.40 -10.79
CA ASP A 361 -7.31 -16.26 -11.66
C ASP A 361 -8.66 -15.70 -12.17
N HIS A 362 -8.61 -14.52 -12.79
CA HIS A 362 -9.80 -13.85 -13.34
C HIS A 362 -10.53 -14.66 -14.41
N ASP A 363 -9.84 -15.55 -15.12
CA ASP A 363 -10.43 -16.45 -16.12
C ASP A 363 -10.97 -17.76 -15.51
N GLY A 364 -10.85 -17.94 -14.20
CA GLY A 364 -11.29 -19.12 -13.46
C GLY A 364 -10.28 -20.27 -13.46
N SER A 365 -9.10 -20.12 -14.06
CA SER A 365 -8.03 -21.12 -13.96
C SER A 365 -7.38 -21.12 -12.57
N ARG A 366 -6.56 -22.13 -12.30
CA ARG A 366 -5.76 -22.19 -11.08
C ARG A 366 -4.82 -20.98 -11.03
N ASN A 367 -4.65 -20.39 -9.86
CA ASN A 367 -3.78 -19.23 -9.63
C ASN A 367 -2.43 -19.35 -10.37
N ASP A 368 -2.09 -18.36 -11.18
CA ASP A 368 -0.74 -18.15 -11.67
C ASP A 368 0.19 -17.71 -10.52
N ILE A 369 1.42 -18.27 -10.42
CA ILE A 369 2.41 -17.75 -9.47
C ILE A 369 2.88 -16.38 -9.98
N GLY A 370 2.88 -15.35 -9.14
CA GLY A 370 3.44 -14.03 -9.43
C GLY A 370 2.41 -12.89 -9.44
N PRO A 371 2.82 -11.68 -9.87
CA PRO A 371 2.09 -10.45 -9.58
C PRO A 371 0.77 -10.22 -10.33
N ASN A 372 0.47 -11.03 -11.35
CA ASN A 372 -0.86 -11.06 -11.98
C ASN A 372 -1.68 -12.31 -11.60
N GLY A 373 -1.25 -13.07 -10.58
CA GLY A 373 -2.01 -14.21 -10.10
C GLY A 373 -3.23 -13.82 -9.28
N GLY A 374 -4.25 -14.65 -9.33
CA GLY A 374 -5.50 -14.54 -8.58
C GLY A 374 -6.45 -13.49 -9.15
N ARG A 375 -7.56 -13.27 -8.43
CA ARG A 375 -8.64 -12.36 -8.84
C ARG A 375 -8.79 -11.10 -7.99
N ASN A 376 -8.04 -11.00 -6.90
CA ASN A 376 -8.20 -9.94 -5.89
C ASN A 376 -7.38 -8.69 -6.24
N TYR A 377 -7.42 -8.25 -7.50
CA TYR A 377 -6.83 -7.00 -7.96
C TYR A 377 -7.53 -6.56 -9.26
N ILE A 378 -7.36 -5.30 -9.64
CA ILE A 378 -7.91 -4.72 -10.86
C ILE A 378 -6.80 -4.70 -11.93
N PRO A 379 -6.94 -5.46 -13.02
CA PRO A 379 -6.03 -5.46 -14.17
C PRO A 379 -5.50 -4.09 -14.60
N ASP A 380 -6.39 -3.11 -14.79
CA ASP A 380 -6.07 -1.75 -15.24
C ASP A 380 -6.05 -0.74 -14.09
N GLY A 381 -5.93 -1.20 -12.83
CA GLY A 381 -6.06 -0.36 -11.63
C GLY A 381 -5.07 0.80 -11.57
N ARG A 382 -3.94 0.72 -12.27
CA ARG A 382 -2.94 1.81 -12.38
C ARG A 382 -3.36 2.94 -13.33
N THR A 383 -4.17 2.64 -14.34
CA THR A 383 -4.48 3.58 -15.43
C THR A 383 -5.97 3.90 -15.54
N THR A 384 -6.82 3.16 -14.84
CA THR A 384 -8.27 3.31 -14.95
C THR A 384 -8.75 4.62 -14.34
N ASP A 385 -9.68 5.29 -15.05
CA ASP A 385 -10.45 6.44 -14.56
C ASP A 385 -11.76 6.05 -13.89
N LYS A 386 -12.06 4.74 -13.88
CA LYS A 386 -13.25 4.22 -13.23
C LYS A 386 -13.07 4.22 -11.71
N PRO A 387 -14.16 4.28 -10.94
CA PRO A 387 -14.10 4.13 -9.49
C PRO A 387 -13.39 2.82 -9.10
N ILE A 388 -12.37 2.94 -8.26
CA ILE A 388 -11.68 1.80 -7.66
C ILE A 388 -12.27 1.55 -6.27
N PRO A 389 -12.83 0.36 -6.04
CA PRO A 389 -13.31 0.02 -4.71
C PRO A 389 -12.14 -0.29 -3.78
N ILE A 390 -12.09 0.40 -2.64
CA ILE A 390 -11.03 0.25 -1.63
C ILE A 390 -11.43 -0.70 -0.49
N SER A 391 -12.70 -1.14 -0.43
CA SER A 391 -13.15 -2.23 0.42
C SER A 391 -14.47 -2.81 -0.08
N PHE A 392 -14.63 -4.12 0.05
CA PHE A 392 -15.89 -4.83 -0.08
C PHE A 392 -15.95 -5.94 0.96
N THR A 393 -17.08 -6.07 1.63
CA THR A 393 -17.37 -7.24 2.46
C THR A 393 -18.38 -8.08 1.70
N ILE A 394 -18.00 -9.31 1.38
CA ILE A 394 -18.89 -10.28 0.74
C ILE A 394 -18.81 -11.59 1.53
N ALA A 395 -19.96 -12.11 1.92
CA ALA A 395 -20.07 -13.37 2.65
C ALA A 395 -21.24 -14.19 2.08
N PRO A 396 -21.03 -15.46 1.67
CA PRO A 396 -19.73 -16.15 1.59
C PRO A 396 -18.88 -15.66 0.39
N GLN A 397 -17.55 -15.74 0.50
CA GLN A 397 -16.62 -15.41 -0.61
C GLN A 397 -16.64 -16.45 -1.75
N VAL A 398 -17.19 -17.64 -1.49
CA VAL A 398 -17.37 -18.70 -2.48
C VAL A 398 -18.82 -19.14 -2.41
N VAL A 399 -19.48 -19.13 -3.57
CA VAL A 399 -20.89 -19.48 -3.71
C VAL A 399 -20.96 -20.72 -4.60
N PRO A 400 -21.60 -21.82 -4.16
CA PRO A 400 -21.84 -22.97 -5.02
C PRO A 400 -22.67 -22.56 -6.25
N VAL A 401 -22.58 -23.34 -7.33
CA VAL A 401 -23.43 -23.15 -8.52
C VAL A 401 -24.91 -23.16 -8.10
N GLY A 402 -25.63 -22.08 -8.41
CA GLY A 402 -27.04 -21.89 -8.02
C GLY A 402 -27.25 -21.24 -6.64
N GLY A 403 -26.20 -20.93 -5.90
CA GLY A 403 -26.29 -20.18 -4.64
C GLY A 403 -26.44 -18.67 -4.85
N THR A 404 -26.84 -17.97 -3.79
CA THR A 404 -27.00 -16.50 -3.76
C THR A 404 -25.94 -15.87 -2.88
N VAL A 405 -25.49 -14.66 -3.25
CA VAL A 405 -24.65 -13.83 -2.40
C VAL A 405 -25.26 -12.45 -2.25
N THR A 406 -25.18 -11.92 -1.03
CA THR A 406 -25.61 -10.56 -0.73
C THR A 406 -24.38 -9.66 -0.74
N ILE A 407 -24.44 -8.60 -1.55
CA ILE A 407 -23.40 -7.57 -1.59
C ILE A 407 -24.00 -6.32 -0.93
N GLU A 408 -23.42 -5.92 0.18
CA GLU A 408 -23.73 -4.63 0.81
C GLU A 408 -22.70 -3.60 0.34
N SER A 409 -23.15 -2.62 -0.45
CA SER A 409 -22.31 -1.51 -0.89
C SER A 409 -22.81 -0.22 -0.25
N THR A 410 -22.00 0.37 0.64
CA THR A 410 -22.21 1.72 1.17
C THR A 410 -21.62 2.74 0.20
N GLY A 411 -22.45 3.28 -0.70
CA GLY A 411 -22.07 4.42 -1.55
C GLY A 411 -22.21 4.21 -3.06
N ALA A 412 -22.68 3.06 -3.52
CA ALA A 412 -23.08 2.89 -4.91
C ALA A 412 -24.43 3.59 -5.16
N THR A 413 -24.39 4.85 -5.57
CA THR A 413 -25.58 5.48 -6.18
C THR A 413 -25.67 4.96 -7.61
N VAL A 414 -26.63 4.06 -7.87
CA VAL A 414 -27.00 3.71 -9.24
C VAL A 414 -27.59 4.98 -9.86
N LYS A 415 -26.91 5.53 -10.87
CA LYS A 415 -27.50 6.57 -11.71
C LYS A 415 -28.30 5.92 -12.83
#